data_AF-A0A7W1YAQ6-F1
#
_entry.id   AF-A0A7W1YAQ6-F1
#
_cell.length_a   1.000
_cell.length_b   1.000
_cell.length_c   1.000
_cell.angle_alpha   90.00
_cell.angle_beta   90.00
_cell.angle_gamma   90.00
#
_symmetry.space_group_name_H-M   'P 1'
#
loop_
_entity.id
_entity.type
_entity.pdbx_description
1 polymer ?
#
loop_
_entity_poly.entity_id
_entity_poly.type
_entity_poly.pdbx_seq_one_letter_code
_entity_poly.pdbx_strand_id
1 'polypeptide(L)'
;MPYATLTSPHQSVEESNNPSVVAGDTAGGFHEEGGVWGKDASGSTLVVPAVAGPVADPSNKEHAHITVENPANQSLGGRRARVDGKWHIHPKASMRKGDVTYTFDRSPSPRNRSNASYGINIVVGAQNRQVYFYTNSQIVGRISLDKFLQQ
;
A
#
# COMPACT_ATOMS: atom_id res chain seq x y z
N MET A 1 -9.36 18.51 -16.53
CA MET A 1 -8.84 17.17 -16.19
C MET A 1 -7.77 17.37 -15.13
N PRO A 2 -8.04 17.21 -13.82
CA PRO A 2 -6.95 17.27 -12.85
C PRO A 2 -6.05 16.06 -13.09
N TYR A 3 -4.75 16.33 -13.24
CA TYR A 3 -3.72 15.32 -13.33
C TYR A 3 -3.80 14.44 -12.07
N ALA A 4 -3.84 13.12 -12.25
CA ALA A 4 -3.51 12.20 -11.16
C ALA A 4 -2.09 12.55 -10.72
N THR A 5 -1.96 13.25 -9.60
CA THR A 5 -0.70 13.44 -8.87
C THR A 5 0.00 12.10 -8.78
N LEU A 6 1.29 12.08 -9.06
CA LEU A 6 2.14 10.89 -8.93
C LEU A 6 2.04 10.37 -7.48
N THR A 7 1.19 9.39 -7.23
CA THR A 7 1.07 8.79 -5.90
C THR A 7 2.38 8.07 -5.58
N SER A 8 3.16 8.66 -4.69
CA SER A 8 4.31 8.03 -4.07
C SER A 8 3.84 7.16 -2.90
N PRO A 9 4.70 6.28 -2.34
CA PRO A 9 4.39 5.60 -1.07
C PRO A 9 3.97 6.57 0.05
N HIS A 10 4.45 7.82 0.05
CA HIS A 10 4.01 8.84 1.02
C HIS A 10 2.55 9.24 0.80
N GLN A 11 2.18 9.54 -0.45
CA GLN A 11 0.82 9.93 -0.78
C GLN A 11 -0.17 8.79 -0.53
N SER A 12 0.20 7.53 -0.79
CA SER A 12 -0.64 6.37 -0.47
C SER A 12 -0.99 6.26 1.01
N VAL A 13 -0.10 6.71 1.92
CA VAL A 13 -0.40 6.74 3.37
C VAL A 13 -1.53 7.73 3.66
N GLU A 14 -1.48 8.91 3.06
CA GLU A 14 -2.52 9.93 3.21
C GLU A 14 -3.85 9.46 2.62
N GLU A 15 -3.82 8.93 1.39
CA GLU A 15 -5.00 8.41 0.70
C GLU A 15 -5.67 7.28 1.49
N SER A 16 -4.89 6.28 1.94
CA SER A 16 -5.40 5.18 2.77
C SER A 16 -6.02 5.67 4.08
N ASN A 17 -5.57 6.81 4.61
CA ASN A 17 -6.05 7.39 5.86
C ASN A 17 -7.32 8.25 5.71
N ASN A 18 -7.69 8.61 4.48
CA ASN A 18 -8.78 9.53 4.16
C ASN A 18 -9.97 8.78 3.51
N PRO A 19 -11.18 9.36 3.51
CA PRO A 19 -12.30 8.77 2.78
C PRO A 19 -12.01 8.58 1.29
N SER A 20 -12.42 7.44 0.74
CA SER A 20 -12.24 7.06 -0.66
C SER A 20 -13.53 6.52 -1.25
N VAL A 21 -14.08 7.26 -2.22
CA VAL A 21 -15.27 6.82 -2.99
C VAL A 21 -14.96 5.58 -3.81
N VAL A 22 -13.72 5.47 -4.33
CA VAL A 22 -13.27 4.33 -5.13
C VAL A 22 -13.23 3.05 -4.28
N ALA A 23 -12.73 3.14 -3.04
CA ALA A 23 -12.69 2.03 -2.11
C ALA A 23 -14.04 1.74 -1.44
N GLY A 24 -14.98 2.69 -1.47
CA GLY A 24 -16.19 2.67 -0.64
C GLY A 24 -15.91 2.92 0.85
N ASP A 25 -14.75 3.48 1.20
CA ASP A 25 -14.36 3.82 2.56
C ASP A 25 -14.80 5.25 2.88
N THR A 26 -15.89 5.43 3.60
CA THR A 26 -16.42 6.76 3.92
C THR A 26 -15.73 7.44 5.11
N ALA A 27 -14.95 6.70 5.90
CA ALA A 27 -14.29 7.20 7.10
C ALA A 27 -12.78 7.43 6.90
N GLY A 28 -12.17 6.65 6.02
CA GLY A 28 -10.73 6.55 5.88
C GLY A 28 -10.11 5.56 6.88
N GLY A 29 -8.97 5.01 6.49
CA GLY A 29 -8.19 4.08 7.31
C GLY A 29 -8.68 2.64 7.26
N PHE A 30 -9.64 2.28 6.40
CA PHE A 30 -10.17 0.92 6.26
C PHE A 30 -9.87 0.28 4.90
N HIS A 31 -9.10 0.93 4.02
CA HIS A 31 -8.70 0.39 2.73
C HIS A 31 -7.19 0.51 2.50
N GLU A 32 -6.64 -0.39 1.69
CA GLU A 32 -5.23 -0.33 1.29
C GLU A 32 -5.06 0.57 0.07
N GLU A 33 -3.94 1.30 0.06
CA GLU A 33 -3.42 1.98 -1.12
C GLU A 33 -2.07 1.37 -1.50
N GLY A 34 -1.60 1.56 -2.73
CA GLY A 34 -0.38 0.89 -3.17
C GLY A 34 -0.03 1.08 -4.63
N GLY A 35 0.95 0.30 -5.08
CA GLY A 35 1.38 0.29 -6.48
C GLY A 35 2.71 -0.41 -6.70
N VAL A 36 3.29 -0.14 -7.87
CA VAL A 36 4.59 -0.71 -8.28
C VAL A 36 5.56 0.37 -8.75
N TRP A 37 6.85 0.19 -8.47
CA TRP A 37 7.90 1.00 -9.08
C TRP A 37 8.81 0.14 -9.95
N GLY A 38 9.48 0.78 -10.90
CA GLY A 38 10.46 0.14 -11.76
C GLY A 38 10.91 1.07 -12.87
N LYS A 39 11.01 0.54 -14.09
CA LYS A 39 11.53 1.26 -15.26
C LYS A 39 10.54 1.26 -16.43
N ASP A 40 10.54 2.35 -17.20
CA ASP A 40 9.92 2.37 -18.52
C ASP A 40 10.89 1.85 -19.60
N ALA A 41 10.45 1.80 -20.86
CA ALA A 41 11.25 1.28 -21.97
C ALA A 41 12.52 2.10 -22.25
N SER A 42 12.62 3.34 -21.77
CA SER A 42 13.81 4.18 -21.89
C SER A 42 14.83 3.93 -20.76
N GLY A 43 14.48 3.12 -19.76
CA GLY A 43 15.27 2.95 -18.54
C GLY A 43 15.03 4.04 -17.49
N SER A 44 14.08 4.95 -17.73
CA SER A 44 13.68 5.97 -16.76
C SER A 44 12.87 5.37 -15.63
N THR A 45 13.01 5.90 -14.42
CA THR A 45 12.23 5.45 -13.26
C THR A 45 10.75 5.75 -13.47
N LEU A 46 9.92 4.77 -13.18
CA LEU A 46 8.46 4.84 -13.30
C LEU A 46 7.82 4.36 -12.00
N VAL A 47 6.88 5.14 -11.48
CA VAL A 47 6.02 4.78 -10.34
C VAL A 47 4.60 4.71 -10.88
N VAL A 48 3.93 3.58 -10.62
CA VAL A 48 2.58 3.31 -11.10
C VAL A 48 1.68 2.99 -9.91
N PRO A 49 0.86 3.96 -9.48
CA PRO A 49 -0.15 3.74 -8.45
C PRO A 49 -1.20 2.73 -8.91
N ALA A 50 -1.67 1.90 -7.99
CA ALA A 50 -2.77 0.98 -8.22
C ALA A 50 -4.12 1.63 -7.94
N VAL A 51 -5.20 1.02 -8.44
CA VAL A 51 -6.55 1.32 -7.95
C VAL A 51 -6.62 0.92 -6.47
N ALA A 52 -7.19 1.80 -5.64
CA ALA A 52 -7.43 1.55 -4.22
C ALA A 52 -8.07 0.17 -3.97
N GLY A 53 -7.66 -0.49 -2.89
CA GLY A 53 -8.33 -1.69 -2.40
C GLY A 53 -9.74 -1.36 -1.91
N PRO A 54 -10.68 -2.32 -1.91
CA PRO A 54 -11.98 -2.09 -1.30
C PRO A 54 -11.85 -1.91 0.21
N VAL A 55 -12.83 -1.21 0.80
CA VAL A 55 -13.00 -1.11 2.26
C VAL A 55 -13.05 -2.50 2.91
N ALA A 56 -12.41 -2.64 4.06
CA ALA A 56 -12.35 -3.86 4.84
C ALA A 56 -12.82 -3.62 6.29
N ASP A 57 -13.46 -4.63 6.88
CA ASP A 57 -13.81 -4.64 8.30
C ASP A 57 -12.78 -5.51 9.05
N PRO A 58 -11.92 -4.91 9.91
CA PRO A 58 -10.87 -5.64 10.62
C PRO A 58 -11.42 -6.69 11.59
N SER A 59 -12.70 -6.64 11.94
CA SER A 59 -13.35 -7.63 12.81
C SER A 59 -13.90 -8.85 12.07
N ASN A 60 -14.06 -8.76 10.75
CA ASN A 60 -14.43 -9.91 9.90
C ASN A 60 -13.20 -10.49 9.21
N LYS A 61 -12.22 -9.65 8.87
CA LYS A 61 -10.96 -10.02 8.22
C LYS A 61 -9.84 -9.11 8.72
N GLU A 62 -8.83 -9.68 9.36
CA GLU A 62 -7.65 -8.95 9.86
C GLU A 62 -6.78 -8.37 8.73
N HIS A 63 -7.06 -8.72 7.47
CA HIS A 63 -6.37 -8.23 6.29
C HIS A 63 -7.32 -7.44 5.39
N ALA A 64 -6.93 -6.20 5.08
CA ALA A 64 -7.39 -5.52 3.88
C ALA A 64 -6.64 -6.09 2.66
N HIS A 65 -7.05 -5.73 1.45
CA HIS A 65 -6.39 -6.22 0.24
C HIS A 65 -6.41 -5.21 -0.89
N ILE A 66 -5.34 -5.22 -1.69
CA ILE A 66 -5.21 -4.49 -2.94
C ILE A 66 -4.53 -5.37 -4.01
N THR A 67 -4.86 -5.12 -5.28
CA THR A 67 -4.13 -5.66 -6.42
C THR A 67 -3.14 -4.59 -6.92
N VAL A 68 -1.94 -4.53 -6.34
CA VAL A 68 -0.94 -3.47 -6.62
C VAL A 68 -0.51 -3.38 -8.09
N GLU A 69 -0.77 -4.40 -8.90
CA GLU A 69 -0.45 -4.40 -10.33
C GLU A 69 -1.58 -3.88 -11.22
N ASN A 70 -2.77 -3.62 -10.66
CA ASN A 70 -3.90 -3.02 -11.39
C ASN A 70 -3.78 -1.48 -11.33
N PRO A 71 -3.28 -0.82 -12.38
CA PRO A 71 -2.92 0.58 -12.30
C PRO A 71 -4.17 1.48 -12.27
N ALA A 72 -4.15 2.52 -11.43
CA ALA A 72 -5.19 3.55 -11.44
C ALA A 72 -5.25 4.30 -12.78
N ASN A 73 -4.09 4.41 -13.46
CA ASN A 73 -3.99 4.94 -14.82
C ASN A 73 -3.42 3.86 -15.75
N GLN A 74 -4.27 3.30 -16.61
CA GLN A 74 -3.89 2.22 -17.54
C GLN A 74 -2.83 2.65 -18.56
N SER A 75 -2.85 3.90 -19.03
CA SER A 75 -1.82 4.42 -19.94
C SER A 75 -0.45 4.51 -19.26
N LEU A 76 -0.41 4.97 -18.01
CA LEU A 76 0.81 4.97 -17.21
C LEU A 76 1.32 3.54 -16.94
N GLY A 77 0.41 2.62 -16.61
CA GLY A 77 0.72 1.20 -16.45
C GLY A 77 1.29 0.56 -17.73
N GLY A 78 0.77 0.93 -18.90
CA GLY A 78 1.25 0.44 -20.19
C GLY A 78 2.67 0.89 -20.56
N ARG A 79 3.20 1.93 -19.92
CA ARG A 79 4.60 2.38 -20.11
C ARG A 79 5.62 1.52 -19.35
N ARG A 80 5.17 0.67 -18.43
CA ARG A 80 6.04 -0.11 -17.54
C ARG A 80 6.71 -1.24 -18.31
N ALA A 81 8.03 -1.19 -18.39
CA ALA A 81 8.85 -2.23 -19.02
C ALA A 81 9.39 -3.24 -17.98
N ARG A 82 9.63 -2.78 -16.74
CA ARG A 82 10.16 -3.60 -15.65
C ARG A 82 9.55 -3.18 -14.31
N VAL A 83 9.31 -4.16 -13.44
CA VAL A 83 8.95 -3.95 -12.03
C VAL A 83 10.16 -4.26 -11.17
N ASP A 84 10.55 -3.31 -10.34
CA ASP A 84 11.69 -3.44 -9.42
C ASP A 84 11.22 -3.75 -7.99
N GLY A 85 10.00 -3.30 -7.65
CA GLY A 85 9.36 -3.61 -6.38
C GLY A 85 7.92 -3.09 -6.29
N LYS A 86 7.29 -3.40 -5.16
CA LYS A 86 5.89 -3.10 -4.85
C LYS A 86 5.77 -2.40 -3.52
N TRP A 87 4.76 -1.54 -3.37
CA TRP A 87 4.35 -1.04 -2.07
C TRP A 87 2.86 -1.21 -1.85
N HIS A 88 2.48 -1.34 -0.58
CA HIS A 88 1.10 -1.18 -0.15
C HIS A 88 1.02 -0.71 1.30
N ILE A 89 -0.13 -0.16 1.67
CA ILE A 89 -0.41 0.37 2.99
C ILE A 89 -1.33 -0.59 3.72
N HIS A 90 -0.92 -1.04 4.90
CA HIS A 90 -1.82 -1.69 5.83
C HIS A 90 -2.58 -0.61 6.61
N PRO A 91 -3.93 -0.62 6.62
CA PRO A 91 -4.71 0.55 7.03
C PRO A 91 -4.61 0.84 8.54
N LYS A 92 -4.83 2.09 8.94
CA LYS A 92 -4.67 2.51 10.36
C LYS A 92 -5.84 2.17 11.26
N ALA A 93 -7.03 1.95 10.70
CA ALA A 93 -8.24 1.95 11.48
C ALA A 93 -8.37 0.70 12.36
N SER A 94 -9.26 0.84 13.34
CA SER A 94 -9.62 -0.21 14.27
C SER A 94 -11.14 -0.20 14.44
N MET A 95 -11.71 -1.35 14.74
CA MET A 95 -13.13 -1.47 15.06
C MET A 95 -13.30 -2.03 16.47
N ARG A 96 -14.17 -1.42 17.27
CA ARG A 96 -14.55 -1.95 18.58
C ARG A 96 -15.90 -2.65 18.48
N LYS A 97 -15.96 -3.92 18.88
CA LYS A 97 -17.21 -4.68 19.06
C LYS A 97 -17.25 -5.21 20.49
N GLY A 98 -18.14 -4.65 21.32
CA GLY A 98 -18.12 -4.88 22.77
C GLY A 98 -16.80 -4.41 23.40
N ASP A 99 -16.14 -5.32 24.11
CA ASP A 99 -14.85 -5.05 24.77
C ASP A 99 -13.63 -5.43 23.92
N VAL A 100 -13.84 -5.94 22.71
CA VAL A 100 -12.76 -6.34 21.81
C VAL A 100 -12.48 -5.23 20.79
N THR A 101 -11.20 -4.90 20.63
CA THR A 101 -10.72 -4.00 19.56
C THR A 101 -10.00 -4.81 18.50
N TYR A 102 -10.53 -4.76 17.28
CA TYR A 102 -9.98 -5.41 16.10
C TYR A 102 -9.15 -4.41 15.30
N THR A 103 -7.99 -4.86 14.82
CA THR A 103 -7.05 -4.03 14.06
C THR A 103 -6.53 -4.80 12.86
N PHE A 104 -6.16 -4.10 11.80
CA PHE A 104 -5.46 -4.74 10.69
C PHE A 104 -4.06 -5.20 11.09
N ASP A 105 -3.56 -6.20 10.37
CA ASP A 105 -2.16 -6.58 10.41
C ASP A 105 -1.26 -5.38 10.12
N ARG A 106 -0.14 -5.25 10.82
CA ARG A 106 0.70 -4.03 10.76
C ARG A 106 2.05 -4.23 10.10
N SER A 107 2.40 -5.49 9.84
CA SER A 107 3.67 -5.94 9.26
C SER A 107 3.39 -6.84 8.07
N PRO A 108 4.36 -7.11 7.17
CA PRO A 108 4.10 -7.97 6.04
C PRO A 108 3.74 -9.38 6.51
N SER A 109 2.53 -9.82 6.16
CA SER A 109 2.04 -11.16 6.45
C SER A 109 2.85 -12.22 5.67
N PRO A 110 2.75 -13.52 6.04
CA PRO A 110 3.31 -14.59 5.21
C PRO A 110 2.85 -14.51 3.75
N ARG A 111 1.59 -14.10 3.49
CA ARG A 111 1.06 -13.90 2.14
C ARG A 111 1.70 -12.71 1.43
N ASN A 112 1.97 -11.61 2.13
CA ASN A 112 2.69 -10.48 1.52
C ASN A 112 4.10 -10.91 1.08
N ARG A 113 4.79 -11.71 1.90
CA ARG A 113 6.12 -12.26 1.57
C ARG A 113 6.05 -13.27 0.43
N SER A 114 5.09 -14.20 0.40
CA SER A 114 4.96 -15.12 -0.74
C SER A 114 4.72 -14.39 -2.07
N ASN A 115 4.03 -13.24 -2.02
CA ASN A 115 3.71 -12.42 -3.19
C ASN A 115 4.81 -11.41 -3.56
N ALA A 116 5.88 -11.30 -2.75
CA ALA A 116 7.04 -10.45 -3.02
C ALA A 116 7.93 -11.09 -4.08
N SER A 117 7.47 -11.09 -5.32
CA SER A 117 8.17 -11.65 -6.48
C SER A 117 9.29 -10.75 -7.03
N TYR A 118 9.39 -9.52 -6.54
CA TYR A 118 10.34 -8.49 -6.98
C TYR A 118 11.29 -8.12 -5.83
N GLY A 119 12.42 -7.49 -6.15
CA GLY A 119 13.57 -7.27 -5.27
C GLY A 119 13.22 -6.88 -3.83
N ILE A 120 13.16 -5.58 -3.55
CA ILE A 120 12.72 -5.08 -2.23
C ILE A 120 11.28 -4.59 -2.38
N ASN A 121 10.44 -4.89 -1.40
CA ASN A 121 9.05 -4.45 -1.32
C ASN A 121 8.87 -3.63 -0.05
N ILE A 122 7.87 -2.76 -0.05
CA ILE A 122 7.56 -1.86 1.05
C ILE A 122 6.17 -2.17 1.55
N VAL A 123 6.00 -2.33 2.85
CA VAL A 123 4.68 -2.24 3.46
C VAL A 123 4.71 -1.21 4.58
N VAL A 124 3.72 -0.34 4.58
CA VAL A 124 3.56 0.67 5.63
C VAL A 124 2.46 0.19 6.56
N GLY A 125 2.82 -0.09 7.81
CA GLY A 125 1.85 -0.26 8.89
C GLY A 125 1.39 1.10 9.37
N ALA A 126 0.28 1.62 8.84
CA ALA A 126 -0.18 2.96 9.19
C ALA A 126 -0.57 3.07 10.66
N GLN A 127 -1.11 2.00 11.26
CA GLN A 127 -1.49 1.98 12.67
C GLN A 127 -0.29 1.97 13.63
N ASN A 128 0.71 1.11 13.41
CA ASN A 128 1.90 1.05 14.28
C ASN A 128 2.98 2.06 13.90
N ARG A 129 2.75 2.85 12.85
CA ARG A 129 3.66 3.90 12.38
C ARG A 129 5.04 3.35 12.03
N GLN A 130 5.07 2.20 11.36
CA GLN A 130 6.29 1.54 10.91
C GLN A 130 6.26 1.29 9.41
N VAL A 131 7.41 1.41 8.77
CA VAL A 131 7.64 1.05 7.38
C VAL A 131 8.60 -0.11 7.33
N TYR A 132 8.21 -1.18 6.65
CA TYR A 132 8.98 -2.41 6.52
C TYR A 132 9.47 -2.55 5.09
N PHE A 133 10.77 -2.79 4.94
CA PHE A 133 11.39 -3.22 3.70
C PHE A 133 11.57 -4.72 3.75
N TYR A 134 11.08 -5.45 2.75
CA TYR A 134 11.04 -6.90 2.80
C TYR A 134 11.21 -7.56 1.43
N THR A 135 11.73 -8.78 1.45
CA THR A 135 11.83 -9.71 0.32
C THR A 135 10.84 -10.85 0.54
N ASN A 136 10.79 -11.83 -0.38
CA ASN A 136 10.00 -13.03 -0.17
C ASN A 136 10.41 -13.89 1.03
N SER A 137 11.64 -13.75 1.51
CA SER A 137 12.17 -14.56 2.61
C SER A 137 12.12 -13.85 3.95
N GLN A 138 12.32 -12.52 3.98
CA GLN A 138 12.53 -11.82 5.24
C GLN A 138 12.22 -10.32 5.18
N ILE A 139 12.07 -9.72 6.36
CA ILE A 139 12.14 -8.27 6.53
C ILE A 139 13.62 -7.90 6.57
N VAL A 140 14.06 -7.05 5.64
CA VAL A 140 15.46 -6.61 5.50
C VAL A 140 15.73 -5.26 6.17
N GLY A 141 14.68 -4.51 6.50
CA GLY A 141 14.83 -3.22 7.18
C GLY A 141 13.51 -2.68 7.73
N ARG A 142 13.62 -1.76 8.68
CA ARG A 142 12.49 -1.05 9.29
C ARG A 142 12.88 0.40 9.59
N ILE A 143 11.95 1.31 9.38
CA ILE A 143 12.05 2.71 9.82
C ILE A 143 10.69 3.16 10.37
N SER A 144 10.69 4.15 11.26
CA SER A 144 9.44 4.80 11.68
C SER A 144 8.77 5.50 10.49
N LEU A 145 7.44 5.51 10.47
CA LEU A 145 6.66 6.23 9.46
C LEU A 145 7.01 7.72 9.43
N ASP A 146 7.25 8.36 10.57
CA ASP A 146 7.63 9.79 10.60
C ASP A 146 8.93 10.07 9.84
N LYS A 147 9.96 9.27 10.10
CA LYS A 147 11.23 9.37 9.36
C LYS A 147 11.07 9.08 7.87
N PHE A 148 10.14 8.19 7.49
CA PHE A 148 9.86 7.91 6.09
C PHE A 148 9.24 9.12 5.40
N LEU A 149 8.20 9.72 6.01
CA LEU A 149 7.47 10.86 5.45
C LEU A 149 8.27 12.19 5.42
N GLN A 150 9.44 12.24 6.05
CA GLN A 150 10.34 13.40 6.03
C GLN A 150 11.34 13.40 4.85
N GLN A 151 11.32 12.35 4.02
CA GLN A 151 12.18 12.18 2.84
C GLN A 151 11.52 12.80 1.60
#